data_AF-A0A379WHK6-F1
#
_entry.id   AF-A0A379WHK6-F1
#
_cell.length_a   1.000
_cell.length_b   1.000
_cell.length_c   1.000
_cell.angle_alpha   90.00
_cell.angle_beta   90.00
_cell.angle_gamma   90.00
#
_symmetry.space_group_name_H-M   'P 1'
#
loop_
_entity.id
_entity.type
_entity.pdbx_description
1 polymer ?
#
loop_
_entity_poly.entity_id
_entity_poly.type
_entity_poly.pdbx_seq_one_letter_code
_entity_poly.pdbx_strand_id
1 'polypeptide(L)'
;MKSTTGLKQLDNTDIADYERHQVMRRLRQLIAQSWHTDEIRKQRPSPVDEAKWGFAVVENSLWQGVPNYLRELNEQLEENLGYKLPVDFVPVRFTSWMGGDRDGNPNVTADITRHVLLLSRWKATDLFLKDIHVLVSELSMVDATPELLALVGEEGRV
;
A
#
# COMPACT_ATOMS: atom_id res chain seq x y z
N MET A 1 8.39 -5.03 8.76
CA MET A 1 7.09 -4.42 9.12
C MET A 1 6.54 -4.96 10.44
N LYS A 2 6.22 -6.27 10.55
CA LYS A 2 5.65 -6.85 11.79
C LYS A 2 6.57 -6.74 13.03
N SER A 3 7.89 -6.82 12.84
CA SER A 3 8.86 -6.66 13.94
C SER A 3 8.90 -5.22 14.48
N THR A 4 8.76 -4.21 13.62
CA THR A 4 8.71 -2.79 14.01
C THR A 4 7.46 -2.47 14.82
N THR A 5 6.31 -3.06 14.46
CA THR A 5 5.09 -2.97 15.24
C THR A 5 5.26 -3.56 16.65
N GLY A 6 5.95 -4.71 16.76
CA GLY A 6 6.26 -5.32 18.06
C GLY A 6 7.17 -4.46 18.93
N LEU A 7 8.17 -3.80 18.35
CA LEU A 7 9.02 -2.86 19.07
C LEU A 7 8.24 -1.62 19.54
N LYS A 8 7.36 -1.06 18.69
CA LYS A 8 6.49 0.07 19.06
C LYS A 8 5.56 -0.28 20.24
N GLN A 9 5.06 -1.51 20.30
CA GLN A 9 4.22 -1.97 21.43
C GLN A 9 5.01 -2.13 22.73
N LEU A 10 6.27 -2.56 22.64
CA LEU A 10 7.16 -2.71 23.80
C LEU A 10 7.72 -1.38 24.33
N ASP A 11 7.62 -0.31 23.55
CA ASP A 11 8.02 1.06 23.93
C ASP A 11 6.99 1.74 24.85
N ASN A 12 5.80 1.14 25.01
CA ASN A 12 4.80 1.60 25.98
C ASN A 12 5.20 1.19 27.41
N THR A 13 5.36 2.17 28.29
CA THR A 13 5.79 1.96 29.69
C THR A 13 4.72 1.30 30.57
N ASP A 14 3.44 1.39 30.19
CA ASP A 14 2.31 0.89 31.00
C ASP A 14 1.75 -0.46 30.50
N ILE A 15 2.55 -1.21 29.72
CA ILE A 15 2.14 -2.51 29.20
C ILE A 15 2.08 -3.57 30.31
N ALA A 16 1.00 -4.35 30.36
CA ALA A 16 0.88 -5.43 31.33
C ALA A 16 1.88 -6.56 31.04
N ASP A 17 2.40 -7.22 32.10
CA ASP A 17 3.44 -8.25 31.96
C ASP A 17 3.06 -9.39 31.00
N TYR A 18 1.79 -9.79 31.01
CA TYR A 18 1.30 -10.86 30.13
C TYR A 18 1.32 -10.43 28.64
N GLU A 19 0.99 -9.17 28.34
CA GLU A 19 1.03 -8.63 26.98
C GLU A 19 2.49 -8.50 26.52
N ARG A 20 3.37 -8.01 27.38
CA ARG A 20 4.81 -7.96 27.13
C ARG A 20 5.36 -9.35 26.79
N HIS A 21 4.96 -10.39 27.52
CA HIS A 21 5.36 -11.77 27.25
C HIS A 21 4.84 -12.26 25.88
N GLN A 22 3.61 -11.92 25.50
CA GLN A 22 3.05 -12.28 24.20
C GLN A 22 3.80 -11.60 23.05
N VAL A 23 4.08 -10.30 23.15
CA VAL A 23 4.83 -9.55 22.14
C VAL A 23 6.26 -10.07 22.02
N MET A 24 6.94 -10.34 23.14
CA MET A 24 8.28 -10.93 23.15
C MET A 24 8.32 -12.33 22.51
N ARG A 25 7.31 -13.17 22.77
CA ARG A 25 7.19 -14.49 22.13
C ARG A 25 7.05 -14.34 20.62
N ARG A 26 6.22 -13.40 20.15
CA ARG A 26 6.04 -13.13 18.72
C ARG A 26 7.32 -12.59 18.07
N LEU A 27 8.04 -11.71 18.76
CA LEU A 27 9.29 -11.13 18.27
C LEU A 27 10.38 -12.19 18.11
N ARG A 28 10.52 -13.11 19.08
CA ARG A 28 11.41 -14.28 18.96
C ARG A 28 11.07 -15.17 17.78
N GLN A 29 9.78 -15.44 17.54
CA GLN A 29 9.34 -16.21 16.38
C GLN A 29 9.71 -15.53 15.06
N LEU A 30 9.51 -14.20 14.97
CA LEU A 30 9.87 -13.43 13.77
C LEU A 30 11.39 -13.44 13.52
N ILE A 31 12.20 -13.27 14.57
CA ILE A 31 13.68 -13.37 14.45
C ILE A 31 14.09 -14.76 14.00
N ALA A 32 13.53 -15.81 14.60
CA ALA A 32 13.82 -17.19 14.20
C ALA A 32 13.41 -17.46 12.75
N GLN A 33 12.27 -16.93 12.30
CA GLN A 33 11.85 -17.01 10.89
C GLN A 33 12.86 -16.34 9.98
N SER A 34 13.27 -15.10 10.27
CA SER A 34 14.28 -14.40 9.47
C SER A 34 15.64 -15.12 9.48
N TRP A 35 16.05 -15.71 10.61
CA TRP A 35 17.31 -16.43 10.74
C TRP A 35 17.33 -17.76 9.97
N HIS A 36 16.21 -18.48 9.99
CA HIS A 36 16.09 -19.80 9.33
C HIS A 36 15.55 -19.72 7.90
N THR A 37 15.13 -18.55 7.44
CA THR A 37 14.77 -18.32 6.04
C THR A 37 16.03 -17.89 5.30
N ASP A 38 16.55 -18.76 4.45
CA ASP A 38 17.68 -18.44 3.57
C ASP A 38 17.21 -17.49 2.46
N GLU A 39 17.31 -16.19 2.70
CA GLU A 39 16.98 -15.14 1.72
C GLU A 39 18.13 -14.88 0.72
N ILE A 40 19.29 -15.55 0.86
CA ILE A 40 20.42 -15.36 -0.04
C ILE A 40 20.08 -16.03 -1.38
N ARG A 41 19.70 -15.21 -2.35
CA ARG A 41 19.39 -15.66 -3.72
C ARG A 41 20.65 -16.28 -4.35
N LYS A 42 20.57 -17.57 -4.68
CA LYS A 42 21.64 -18.32 -5.37
C LYS A 42 21.75 -17.98 -6.86
N GLN A 43 20.74 -17.34 -7.44
CA GLN A 43 20.68 -16.95 -8.85
C GLN A 43 20.30 -15.47 -8.99
N ARG A 44 20.75 -14.86 -10.08
CA ARG A 44 20.41 -13.47 -10.42
C ARG A 44 18.89 -13.36 -10.63
N PRO A 45 18.21 -12.37 -10.05
CA PRO A 45 16.78 -12.20 -10.23
C PRO A 45 16.41 -11.89 -11.68
N SER A 46 15.24 -12.35 -12.10
CA SER A 46 14.67 -11.92 -13.37
C SER A 46 14.15 -10.48 -13.25
N PRO A 47 14.06 -9.73 -14.36
CA PRO A 47 13.43 -8.40 -14.34
C PRO A 47 11.98 -8.41 -13.83
N VAL A 48 11.28 -9.55 -13.99
CA VAL A 48 9.93 -9.74 -13.45
C VAL A 48 9.96 -9.83 -11.92
N ASP A 49 10.97 -10.49 -11.33
CA ASP A 49 11.12 -10.57 -9.87
C ASP A 49 11.44 -9.22 -9.25
N GLU A 50 12.22 -8.39 -9.94
CA GLU A 50 12.49 -7.00 -9.53
C GLU A 50 11.20 -6.17 -9.56
N ALA A 51 10.41 -6.28 -10.63
CA ALA A 51 9.11 -5.60 -10.71
C ALA A 51 8.15 -6.04 -9.59
N LYS A 52 8.08 -7.35 -9.29
CA LYS A 52 7.29 -7.89 -8.17
C LYS A 52 7.72 -7.31 -6.83
N TRP A 53 9.02 -7.15 -6.62
CA TRP A 53 9.53 -6.52 -5.39
C TRP A 53 9.11 -5.05 -5.31
N GLY A 54 9.16 -4.31 -6.43
CA GLY A 54 8.63 -2.95 -6.52
C GLY A 54 7.15 -2.87 -6.14
N PHE A 55 6.32 -3.81 -6.60
CA PHE A 55 4.91 -3.87 -6.22
C PHE A 55 4.70 -4.16 -4.73
N ALA A 56 5.56 -4.97 -4.12
CA ALA A 56 5.50 -5.21 -2.68
C ALA A 56 5.79 -3.92 -1.88
N VAL A 57 6.67 -3.03 -2.38
CA VAL A 57 6.89 -1.72 -1.75
C VAL A 57 5.64 -0.83 -1.88
N VAL A 58 4.99 -0.84 -3.05
CA VAL A 58 3.73 -0.11 -3.26
C VAL A 58 2.67 -0.57 -2.28
N GLU A 59 2.39 -1.87 -2.21
CA GLU A 59 1.34 -2.43 -1.35
C GLU A 59 1.61 -2.23 0.15
N ASN A 60 2.83 -2.54 0.60
CA ASN A 60 3.10 -2.58 2.04
C ASN A 60 3.39 -1.20 2.63
N SER A 61 3.81 -0.22 1.82
CA SER A 61 4.26 1.08 2.31
C SER A 61 3.55 2.24 1.62
N LEU A 62 3.70 2.38 0.30
CA LEU A 62 3.24 3.59 -0.39
C LEU A 62 1.71 3.72 -0.42
N TRP A 63 0.98 2.61 -0.50
CA TRP A 63 -0.48 2.59 -0.55
C TRP A 63 -1.11 3.28 0.67
N GLN A 64 -0.50 3.10 1.85
CA GLN A 64 -0.92 3.78 3.09
C GLN A 64 -0.18 5.10 3.30
N GLY A 65 1.11 5.15 2.94
CA GLY A 65 1.97 6.29 3.19
C GLY A 65 1.56 7.55 2.43
N VAL A 66 1.16 7.42 1.15
CA VAL A 66 0.81 8.57 0.31
C VAL A 66 -0.48 9.27 0.80
N PRO A 67 -1.60 8.57 1.07
CA PRO A 67 -2.79 9.22 1.63
C PRO A 67 -2.52 9.86 2.99
N ASN A 68 -1.73 9.22 3.86
CA ASN A 68 -1.40 9.79 5.17
C ASN A 68 -0.57 11.07 5.04
N TYR A 69 0.44 11.07 4.16
CA TYR A 69 1.21 12.27 3.86
C TYR A 69 0.34 13.41 3.34
N LEU A 70 -0.57 13.15 2.40
CA LEU A 70 -1.45 14.19 1.85
C LEU A 70 -2.44 14.74 2.89
N ARG A 71 -2.88 13.91 3.83
CA ARG A 71 -3.72 14.35 4.96
C ARG A 71 -2.97 15.32 5.86
N GLU A 72 -1.80 14.91 6.33
CA GLU A 72 -0.93 15.75 7.18
C GLU A 72 -0.55 17.06 6.48
N LEU A 73 -0.23 16.99 5.17
CA LEU A 73 0.05 18.18 4.37
C LEU A 73 -1.12 19.16 4.39
N ASN A 74 -2.35 18.69 4.16
CA ASN A 74 -3.53 19.55 4.15
C ASN A 74 -3.86 20.11 5.54
N GLU A 75 -3.69 19.32 6.61
CA GLU A 75 -3.88 19.78 7.98
C GLU A 75 -2.88 20.90 8.33
N GLN A 76 -1.61 20.72 7.99
CA GLN A 76 -0.58 21.72 8.22
C GLN A 76 -0.76 22.98 7.36
N LEU A 77 -1.25 22.86 6.13
CA LEU A 77 -1.57 24.02 5.29
C LEU A 77 -2.75 24.83 5.84
N GLU A 78 -3.79 24.15 6.33
CA GLU A 78 -4.92 24.85 6.94
C GLU A 78 -4.52 25.56 8.24
N GLU A 79 -3.74 24.90 9.09
CA GLU A 79 -3.26 25.46 10.36
C GLU A 79 -2.38 26.71 10.16
N ASN A 80 -1.46 26.68 9.19
CA ASN A 80 -0.46 27.73 9.04
C ASN A 80 -0.83 28.79 8.00
N LEU A 81 -1.62 28.44 6.98
CA LEU A 81 -1.93 29.30 5.84
C LEU A 81 -3.44 29.53 5.63
N GLY A 82 -4.32 28.84 6.37
CA GLY A 82 -5.76 29.07 6.36
C GLY A 82 -6.50 28.50 5.15
N TYR A 83 -5.91 27.55 4.41
CA TYR A 83 -6.58 26.88 3.29
C TYR A 83 -6.13 25.42 3.12
N LYS A 84 -6.96 24.62 2.45
CA LYS A 84 -6.66 23.25 2.01
C LYS A 84 -6.50 23.17 0.50
N LEU A 85 -5.73 22.20 0.02
CA LEU A 85 -5.64 21.92 -1.40
C LEU A 85 -6.95 21.25 -1.90
N PRO A 86 -7.36 21.50 -3.16
CA PRO A 86 -8.49 20.81 -3.77
C PRO A 86 -8.34 19.28 -3.74
N VAL A 87 -9.47 18.55 -3.66
CA VAL A 87 -9.48 17.08 -3.56
C VAL A 87 -8.84 16.41 -4.79
N ASP A 88 -8.94 17.04 -5.95
CA ASP A 88 -8.35 16.57 -7.22
C ASP A 88 -6.86 16.93 -7.39
N PHE A 89 -6.29 17.74 -6.48
CA PHE A 89 -4.89 18.11 -6.51
C PHE A 89 -4.01 17.06 -5.80
N VAL A 90 -3.48 16.11 -6.57
CA VAL A 90 -2.55 15.07 -6.08
C VAL A 90 -1.15 15.30 -6.68
N PRO A 91 -0.24 15.99 -5.97
CA PRO A 91 1.06 16.40 -6.52
C PRO A 91 2.12 15.28 -6.58
N VAL A 92 1.79 14.08 -6.08
CA VAL A 92 2.73 12.96 -6.00
C VAL A 92 2.35 11.86 -6.99
N ARG A 93 3.31 11.46 -7.83
CA ARG A 93 3.18 10.33 -8.76
C ARG A 93 4.43 9.46 -8.69
N PHE A 94 4.23 8.14 -8.72
CA PHE A 94 5.31 7.16 -8.73
C PHE A 94 5.44 6.54 -10.12
N THR A 95 6.68 6.36 -10.55
CA THR A 95 7.04 5.67 -11.79
C THR A 95 8.09 4.61 -11.49
N SER A 96 8.09 3.53 -12.26
CA SER A 96 9.09 2.46 -12.12
C SER A 96 9.82 2.25 -13.43
N TRP A 97 11.12 1.98 -13.32
CA TRP A 97 11.98 1.57 -14.44
C TRP A 97 12.11 0.04 -14.53
N MET A 98 11.61 -0.71 -13.53
CA MET A 98 11.71 -2.16 -13.46
C MET A 98 10.95 -2.80 -14.62
N GLY A 99 11.63 -3.58 -15.45
CA GLY A 99 11.07 -4.19 -16.66
C GLY A 99 10.92 -3.23 -17.85
N GLY A 100 11.28 -1.96 -17.70
CA GLY A 100 11.29 -0.95 -18.78
C GLY A 100 12.69 -0.57 -19.23
N ASP A 101 13.59 -0.32 -18.27
CA ASP A 101 14.98 0.02 -18.55
C ASP A 101 15.73 -1.19 -19.10
N ARG A 102 16.19 -1.03 -20.34
CA ARG A 102 16.88 -2.05 -21.14
C ARG A 102 18.31 -1.66 -21.48
N ASP A 103 18.76 -0.48 -21.05
CA ASP A 103 20.09 -0.02 -21.38
C ASP A 103 21.14 -0.93 -20.74
N GLY A 104 21.99 -1.54 -21.56
CA GLY A 104 22.98 -2.53 -21.13
C GLY A 104 22.42 -3.85 -20.56
N ASN A 105 21.10 -4.12 -20.63
CA ASN A 105 20.50 -5.34 -20.07
C ASN A 105 19.72 -6.16 -21.11
N PRO A 106 20.34 -7.18 -21.73
CA PRO A 106 19.69 -8.01 -22.75
C PRO A 106 18.54 -8.88 -22.20
N ASN A 107 18.42 -9.02 -20.88
CA ASN A 107 17.35 -9.79 -20.26
C ASN A 107 16.00 -9.05 -20.23
N VAL A 108 16.00 -7.74 -20.51
CA VAL A 108 14.77 -6.92 -20.57
C VAL A 108 14.28 -6.86 -22.02
N THR A 109 13.56 -7.90 -22.42
CA THR A 109 12.96 -7.99 -23.75
C THR A 109 11.61 -7.27 -23.81
N ALA A 110 11.11 -7.01 -25.02
CA ALA A 110 9.77 -6.41 -25.21
C ALA A 110 8.64 -7.26 -24.57
N ASP A 111 8.78 -8.59 -24.57
CA ASP A 111 7.81 -9.49 -23.95
C ASP A 111 7.84 -9.38 -22.42
N ILE A 112 9.03 -9.19 -21.84
CA ILE A 112 9.19 -8.92 -20.40
C ILE A 112 8.54 -7.58 -20.04
N THR A 113 8.77 -6.51 -20.81
CA THR A 113 8.11 -5.22 -20.59
C THR A 113 6.59 -5.36 -20.67
N ARG A 114 6.06 -6.06 -21.68
CA ARG A 114 4.62 -6.34 -21.80
C ARG A 114 4.09 -7.09 -20.58
N HIS A 115 4.81 -8.12 -20.12
CA HIS A 115 4.44 -8.91 -18.96
C HIS A 115 4.37 -8.06 -17.69
N VAL A 116 5.39 -7.24 -17.44
CA VAL A 116 5.44 -6.35 -16.27
C VAL A 116 4.31 -5.32 -16.30
N LEU A 117 4.00 -4.73 -17.46
CA LEU A 117 2.88 -3.79 -17.59
C LEU A 117 1.52 -4.44 -17.25
N LEU A 118 1.28 -5.67 -17.71
CA LEU A 118 0.06 -6.41 -17.37
C LEU A 118 0.03 -6.76 -15.88
N LEU A 119 1.15 -7.16 -15.31
CA LEU A 119 1.26 -7.48 -13.89
C LEU A 119 1.02 -6.24 -13.01
N SER A 120 1.51 -5.06 -13.40
CA SER A 120 1.20 -3.79 -12.74
C SER A 120 -0.30 -3.50 -12.73
N ARG A 121 -0.97 -3.67 -13.88
CA ARG A 121 -2.42 -3.46 -13.99
C ARG A 121 -3.20 -4.42 -13.11
N TRP A 122 -2.85 -5.70 -13.15
CA TRP A 122 -3.46 -6.71 -12.29
C TRP A 122 -3.28 -6.36 -10.80
N LYS A 123 -2.08 -5.96 -10.40
CA LYS A 123 -1.81 -5.60 -9.00
C LYS A 123 -2.56 -4.34 -8.57
N ALA A 124 -2.67 -3.35 -9.45
CA ALA A 124 -3.49 -2.17 -9.19
C ALA A 124 -4.96 -2.56 -8.94
N THR A 125 -5.53 -3.44 -9.76
CA THR A 125 -6.88 -3.97 -9.54
C THR A 125 -7.01 -4.69 -8.20
N ASP A 126 -6.05 -5.54 -7.81
CA ASP A 126 -6.04 -6.21 -6.51
C ASP A 126 -6.08 -5.23 -5.32
N LEU A 127 -5.32 -4.13 -5.40
CA LEU A 127 -5.29 -3.10 -4.36
C LEU A 127 -6.59 -2.29 -4.32
N PHE A 128 -7.04 -1.77 -5.47
CA PHE A 128 -8.30 -1.02 -5.54
C PHE A 128 -9.49 -1.87 -5.11
N LEU A 129 -9.51 -3.16 -5.44
CA LEU A 129 -10.62 -4.03 -5.05
C LEU A 129 -10.73 -4.15 -3.52
N LYS A 130 -9.61 -4.19 -2.80
CA LYS A 130 -9.62 -4.19 -1.32
C LYS A 130 -10.24 -2.90 -0.78
N ASP A 131 -9.85 -1.75 -1.33
CA ASP A 131 -10.38 -0.45 -0.92
C ASP A 131 -11.89 -0.33 -1.22
N ILE A 132 -12.34 -0.78 -2.40
CA ILE A 132 -13.76 -0.78 -2.77
C ILE A 132 -14.58 -1.67 -1.83
N HIS A 133 -14.09 -2.84 -1.43
CA HIS A 133 -14.81 -3.69 -0.47
C HIS A 133 -15.06 -3.00 0.87
N VAL A 134 -14.08 -2.23 1.36
CA VAL A 134 -14.25 -1.42 2.58
C VAL A 134 -15.35 -0.39 2.36
N LEU A 135 -15.29 0.36 1.27
CA LEU A 135 -16.30 1.37 0.94
C LEU A 135 -17.71 0.79 0.80
N VAL A 136 -17.86 -0.38 0.17
CA VAL A 136 -19.14 -1.08 0.07
C VAL A 136 -19.71 -1.43 1.45
N SER A 137 -18.87 -1.76 2.42
CA SER A 137 -19.30 -2.08 3.78
C SER A 137 -19.61 -0.85 4.64
N GLU A 138 -18.90 0.27 4.40
CA GLU A 138 -18.98 1.46 5.26
C GLU A 138 -19.99 2.51 4.74
N LEU A 139 -20.14 2.67 3.42
CA LEU A 139 -21.05 3.63 2.79
C LEU A 139 -22.51 3.13 2.81
N SER A 140 -23.05 2.96 4.01
CA SER A 140 -24.43 2.53 4.27
C SER A 140 -25.44 3.68 4.39
N MET A 141 -25.00 4.91 4.13
CA MET A 141 -25.85 6.11 4.20
C MET A 141 -26.92 6.09 3.09
N VAL A 142 -28.14 6.47 3.45
CA VAL A 142 -29.30 6.53 2.53
C VAL A 142 -29.46 7.92 1.91
N ASP A 143 -29.09 8.98 2.66
CA ASP A 143 -29.21 10.34 2.18
C ASP A 143 -28.18 10.62 1.06
N ALA A 144 -28.69 11.01 -0.10
CA ALA A 144 -27.91 11.28 -1.30
C ALA A 144 -28.43 12.52 -2.04
N THR A 145 -27.55 13.19 -2.78
CA THR A 145 -27.94 14.35 -3.60
C THR A 145 -28.78 13.91 -4.81
N PRO A 146 -29.61 14.80 -5.39
CA PRO A 146 -30.41 14.47 -6.56
C PRO A 146 -29.58 13.96 -7.75
N GLU A 147 -28.37 14.49 -7.94
CA GLU A 147 -27.45 14.08 -9.00
C GLU A 147 -26.98 12.63 -8.82
N LEU A 148 -26.69 12.21 -7.58
CA LEU A 148 -26.30 10.84 -7.28
C LEU A 148 -27.47 9.88 -7.44
N LEU A 149 -28.67 10.26 -6.97
CA LEU A 149 -29.89 9.47 -7.15
C LEU A 149 -30.25 9.26 -8.63
N ALA A 150 -30.00 10.27 -9.47
CA ALA A 150 -30.20 10.15 -10.92
C ALA A 150 -29.19 9.17 -11.57
N LEU A 151 -27.97 9.06 -11.04
CA LEU A 151 -26.93 8.16 -11.55
C LEU A 151 -27.23 6.69 -11.24
N VAL A 152 -27.72 6.40 -10.02
CA VAL A 152 -28.04 5.03 -9.57
C VAL A 152 -29.41 4.54 -10.07
N GLY A 153 -30.31 5.46 -10.42
CA GLY A 153 -31.66 5.12 -10.89
C GLY A 153 -32.55 4.50 -9.81
N GLU A 154 -33.55 3.70 -10.23
CA GLU A 154 -34.51 3.07 -9.30
C GLU A 154 -33.87 1.98 -8.41
N GLU A 155 -32.75 1.38 -8.82
CA GLU A 155 -32.05 0.33 -8.06
C GLU A 155 -31.35 0.86 -6.79
N GLY A 156 -31.12 2.18 -6.69
CA GLY A 156 -30.49 2.82 -5.53
C GLY A 156 -31.47 3.35 -4.47
N ARG A 157 -32.79 3.20 -4.67
CA ARG A 157 -33.80 3.58 -3.68
C ARG A 157 -34.12 2.39 -2.78
N VAL A 158 -33.33 2.22 -1.72
CA VAL A 158 -33.65 1.31 -0.60
C VAL A 158 -34.25 2.11 0.55
#